data_AF-A0A096M655-F1
#
_entry.id   AF-A0A096M655-F1
#
_cell.length_a   1.000
_cell.length_b   1.000
_cell.length_c   1.000
_cell.angle_alpha   90.00
_cell.angle_beta   90.00
_cell.angle_gamma   90.00
#
_symmetry.space_group_name_H-M   'P 1'
#
loop_
_entity.id
_entity.type
_entity.pdbx_description
1 polymer ?
#
loop_
_entity_poly.entity_id
_entity_poly.type
_entity_poly.pdbx_seq_one_letter_code
_entity_poly.pdbx_strand_id
1 'polypeptide(L)'
;PSTLPFTEDVQHLHRHLEKTTEQALKDLEDDSSPKVYSELCKATMANVILFNRRREGEISKMTMNGFLERDTSPLHKDVAFGLTLCQHFSRVEIRGKRGRKVAVLLSPDMVNAITRLIEKKEDCGVLADNLFLFARPHCLTPYRGQDCLRVYANECGAENPELLKSTQLRKHVATLSQILNLKNHELDQVANFLGHGIRVHREYYRLPEATTQLAKISKLLLAMEKGSLRSLQGKSLDEIEIEDNLELTDSDAESEADDEGE
;
A
#
# COMPACT_ATOMS: atom_id res chain seq x y z
N PRO A 1 -13.54 -6.62 -6.74
CA PRO A 1 -14.06 -5.94 -5.53
C PRO A 1 -14.24 -4.45 -5.82
N SER A 2 -15.33 -3.87 -5.34
CA SER A 2 -15.44 -2.41 -5.24
C SER A 2 -14.29 -1.89 -4.37
N THR A 3 -13.74 -0.73 -4.70
CA THR A 3 -12.48 -0.25 -4.12
C THR A 3 -12.63 0.12 -2.64
N LEU A 4 -13.82 0.56 -2.23
CA LEU A 4 -14.09 1.03 -0.88
C LEU A 4 -14.08 -0.10 0.17
N PRO A 5 -14.86 -1.19 0.05
CA PRO A 5 -14.82 -2.30 1.02
C PRO A 5 -13.43 -2.91 1.17
N PHE A 6 -12.69 -3.06 0.06
CA PHE A 6 -11.33 -3.58 0.12
C PHE A 6 -10.37 -2.63 0.87
N THR A 7 -10.60 -1.30 0.76
CA THR A 7 -9.78 -0.33 1.49
C THR A 7 -10.03 -0.41 3.00
N GLU A 8 -11.27 -0.62 3.41
CA GLU A 8 -11.65 -0.83 4.82
C GLU A 8 -11.02 -2.12 5.38
N ASP A 9 -11.11 -3.24 4.66
CA ASP A 9 -10.45 -4.50 5.03
C ASP A 9 -8.94 -4.35 5.21
N VAL A 10 -8.29 -3.55 4.35
CA VAL A 10 -6.87 -3.22 4.46
C VAL A 10 -6.57 -2.39 5.71
N GLN A 11 -7.45 -1.48 6.10
CA GLN A 11 -7.31 -0.70 7.35
C GLN A 11 -7.51 -1.58 8.58
N HIS A 12 -8.44 -2.55 8.55
CA HIS A 12 -8.61 -3.55 9.60
C HIS A 12 -7.31 -4.34 9.80
N LEU A 13 -6.73 -4.84 8.70
CA LEU A 13 -5.46 -5.56 8.75
C LEU A 13 -4.32 -4.71 9.30
N HIS A 14 -4.23 -3.43 8.90
CA HIS A 14 -3.21 -2.51 9.42
C HIS A 14 -3.29 -2.36 10.94
N ARG A 15 -4.47 -1.97 11.45
CA ARG A 15 -4.70 -1.78 12.89
C ARG A 15 -4.45 -3.06 13.69
N HIS A 16 -4.87 -4.20 13.15
CA HIS A 16 -4.62 -5.49 13.77
C HIS A 16 -3.12 -5.80 13.86
N LEU A 17 -2.37 -5.62 12.76
CA LEU A 17 -0.93 -5.88 12.73
C LEU A 17 -0.14 -4.95 13.66
N GLU A 18 -0.51 -3.67 13.75
CA GLU A 18 0.11 -2.73 14.70
C GLU A 18 -0.07 -3.22 16.14
N LYS A 19 -1.32 -3.51 16.53
CA LYS A 19 -1.63 -4.00 17.87
C LYS A 19 -0.94 -5.34 18.18
N THR A 20 -0.95 -6.28 17.25
CA THR A 20 -0.31 -7.59 17.42
C THR A 20 1.20 -7.46 17.52
N THR A 21 1.82 -6.58 16.71
CA THR A 21 3.27 -6.31 16.79
C THR A 21 3.63 -5.67 18.13
N GLU A 22 2.87 -4.68 18.59
CA GLU A 22 3.09 -4.03 19.88
C GLU A 22 2.95 -5.00 21.06
N GLN A 23 1.93 -5.87 21.04
CA GLN A 23 1.75 -6.88 22.07
C GLN A 23 2.89 -7.91 22.04
N ALA A 24 3.23 -8.43 20.87
CA ALA A 24 4.33 -9.40 20.74
C ALA A 24 5.69 -8.82 21.12
N LEU A 25 5.89 -7.51 20.99
CA LEU A 25 7.07 -6.81 21.51
C LEU A 25 7.14 -6.87 23.03
N LYS A 26 6.04 -6.52 23.71
CA LYS A 26 5.94 -6.57 25.18
C LYS A 26 6.14 -8.00 25.68
N ASP A 27 5.45 -8.95 25.05
CA ASP A 27 5.57 -10.37 25.41
C ASP A 27 7.01 -10.88 25.26
N LEU A 28 7.78 -10.39 24.26
CA LEU A 28 9.16 -10.83 24.03
C LEU A 28 10.14 -10.25 25.07
N GLU A 29 9.84 -9.05 25.58
CA GLU A 29 10.58 -8.46 26.70
C GLU A 29 10.37 -9.25 27.99
N ASP A 30 9.16 -9.79 28.20
CA ASP A 30 8.81 -10.60 29.37
C ASP A 30 9.27 -12.08 29.24
N ASP A 31 9.10 -12.69 28.07
CA ASP A 31 9.43 -14.10 27.78
C ASP A 31 10.14 -14.25 26.43
N SER A 32 11.44 -14.54 26.48
CA SER A 32 12.26 -14.82 25.30
C SER A 32 12.08 -16.26 24.80
N SER A 33 10.84 -16.68 24.55
CA SER A 33 10.52 -18.01 24.04
C SER A 33 10.42 -18.06 22.50
N PRO A 34 10.69 -19.23 21.89
CA PRO A 34 10.55 -19.40 20.44
C PRO A 34 9.15 -19.07 19.92
N LYS A 35 8.10 -19.26 20.74
CA LYS A 35 6.71 -18.99 20.36
C LYS A 35 6.46 -17.49 20.23
N VAL A 36 6.85 -16.70 21.24
CA VAL A 36 6.68 -15.25 21.26
C VAL A 36 7.52 -14.59 20.16
N TYR A 37 8.78 -15.02 20.02
CA TYR A 37 9.64 -14.62 18.90
C TYR A 37 9.00 -14.83 17.54
N SER A 38 8.41 -16.02 17.36
CA SER A 38 7.74 -16.38 16.11
C SER A 38 6.55 -15.50 15.82
N GLU A 39 5.81 -15.07 16.84
CA GLU A 39 4.67 -14.15 16.68
C GLU A 39 5.13 -12.77 16.25
N LEU A 40 6.10 -12.18 16.96
CA LEU A 40 6.68 -10.89 16.59
C LEU A 40 7.26 -10.93 15.17
N CYS A 41 7.94 -12.02 14.81
CA CYS A 41 8.57 -12.20 13.51
C CYS A 41 7.52 -12.23 12.38
N LYS A 42 6.43 -12.98 12.55
CA LYS A 42 5.34 -13.08 11.56
C LYS A 42 4.58 -11.76 11.44
N ALA A 43 4.21 -11.12 12.55
CA ALA A 43 3.46 -9.87 12.58
C ALA A 43 4.27 -8.74 11.94
N THR A 44 5.54 -8.59 12.34
CA THR A 44 6.45 -7.60 11.74
C THR A 44 6.64 -7.83 10.24
N MET A 45 6.84 -9.07 9.81
CA MET A 45 6.98 -9.38 8.39
C MET A 45 5.71 -9.02 7.59
N ALA A 46 4.53 -9.38 8.12
CA ALA A 46 3.26 -9.04 7.49
C ALA A 46 3.04 -7.52 7.42
N ASN A 47 3.42 -6.79 8.47
CA ASN A 47 3.34 -5.33 8.52
C ASN A 47 4.25 -4.68 7.46
N VAL A 48 5.51 -5.14 7.34
CA VAL A 48 6.44 -4.68 6.31
C VAL A 48 5.91 -4.94 4.90
N ILE A 49 5.30 -6.12 4.65
CA ILE A 49 4.67 -6.45 3.37
C ILE A 49 3.49 -5.52 3.09
N LEU A 50 2.62 -5.30 4.08
CA LEU A 50 1.43 -4.48 3.97
C LEU A 50 1.81 -3.03 3.63
N PHE A 51 2.71 -2.44 4.42
CA PHE A 51 3.14 -1.05 4.30
C PHE A 51 3.81 -0.77 2.96
N ASN A 52 4.75 -1.62 2.55
CA ASN A 52 5.49 -1.42 1.30
C ASN A 52 4.73 -1.92 0.06
N ARG A 53 3.59 -2.59 0.25
CA ARG A 53 2.83 -3.28 -0.82
C ARG A 53 3.75 -4.19 -1.65
N ARG A 54 4.73 -4.81 -0.98
CA ARG A 54 5.79 -5.61 -1.62
C ARG A 54 5.34 -7.04 -1.89
N ARG A 55 6.08 -7.72 -2.75
CA ARG A 55 5.91 -9.17 -2.91
C ARG A 55 6.37 -9.84 -1.62
N GLU A 56 5.52 -10.68 -1.09
CA GLU A 56 5.75 -11.39 0.16
C GLU A 56 7.05 -12.21 0.14
N GLY A 57 7.37 -12.83 -1.01
CA GLY A 57 8.60 -13.59 -1.18
C GLY A 57 9.89 -12.75 -1.22
N GLU A 58 9.80 -11.45 -1.51
CA GLU A 58 10.96 -10.54 -1.44
C GLU A 58 11.26 -10.19 0.03
N ILE A 59 10.22 -9.91 0.81
CA ILE A 59 10.36 -9.62 2.25
C ILE A 59 10.79 -10.85 3.04
N SER A 60 10.22 -12.04 2.76
CA SER A 60 10.66 -13.29 3.39
C SER A 60 12.14 -13.61 3.17
N LYS A 61 12.73 -13.12 2.07
CA LYS A 61 14.14 -13.36 1.73
C LYS A 61 15.08 -12.23 2.19
N MET A 62 14.55 -11.24 2.91
CA MET A 62 15.38 -10.19 3.52
C MET A 62 16.37 -10.83 4.50
N THR A 63 17.62 -10.39 4.48
CA THR A 63 18.70 -10.91 5.33
C THR A 63 19.02 -9.95 6.46
N MET A 64 19.60 -10.46 7.55
CA MET A 64 20.07 -9.63 8.67
C MET A 64 21.07 -8.57 8.20
N ASN A 65 22.07 -8.98 7.40
CA ASN A 65 23.05 -8.04 6.86
C ASN A 65 22.40 -6.94 6.01
N GLY A 66 21.36 -7.26 5.24
CA GLY A 66 20.63 -6.25 4.46
C GLY A 66 20.03 -5.15 5.34
N PHE A 67 19.57 -5.51 6.54
CA PHE A 67 19.08 -4.54 7.53
C PHE A 67 20.23 -3.83 8.27
N LEU A 68 21.28 -4.54 8.68
CA LEU A 68 22.38 -3.98 9.46
C LEU A 68 23.29 -3.05 8.64
N GLU A 69 23.50 -3.35 7.37
CA GLU A 69 24.32 -2.56 6.44
C GLU A 69 23.54 -1.42 5.78
N ARG A 70 22.30 -1.15 6.23
CA ARG A 70 21.46 -0.08 5.67
C ARG A 70 22.07 1.28 5.93
N ASP A 71 21.82 2.23 5.02
CA ASP A 71 22.24 3.60 5.22
C ASP A 71 21.40 4.25 6.32
N THR A 72 22.06 4.61 7.43
CA THR A 72 21.47 5.36 8.55
C THR A 72 21.96 6.80 8.59
N SER A 73 22.64 7.28 7.53
CA SER A 73 23.17 8.62 7.47
C SER A 73 22.02 9.64 7.46
N PRO A 74 22.09 10.70 8.29
CA PRO A 74 21.09 11.75 8.23
C PRO A 74 21.16 12.44 6.86
N LEU A 75 20.00 12.78 6.29
CA LEU A 75 19.93 13.61 5.10
C LEU A 75 20.69 14.93 5.34
N HIS A 76 21.41 15.40 4.32
CA HIS A 76 22.10 16.69 4.36
C HIS A 76 21.12 17.80 4.75
N LYS A 77 21.52 18.72 5.65
CA LYS A 77 20.62 19.73 6.24
C LYS A 77 19.89 20.57 5.19
N ASP A 78 20.53 20.81 4.05
CA ASP A 78 19.96 21.61 2.95
C ASP A 78 18.87 20.86 2.14
N VAL A 79 18.83 19.52 2.24
CA VAL A 79 17.83 18.66 1.59
C VAL A 79 16.70 18.29 2.58
N ALA A 80 16.97 18.37 3.88
CA ALA A 80 16.05 18.01 4.95
C ALA A 80 14.82 18.94 5.07
N PHE A 81 14.94 20.21 4.69
CA PHE A 81 13.92 21.24 4.93
C PHE A 81 12.59 20.98 4.18
N GLY A 82 12.60 20.16 3.12
CA GLY A 82 11.40 19.77 2.36
C GLY A 82 11.01 18.29 2.45
N LEU A 83 11.76 17.48 3.19
CA LEU A 83 11.65 16.01 3.18
C LEU A 83 11.54 15.40 4.58
N THR A 84 10.81 16.05 5.49
CA THR A 84 10.60 15.59 6.87
C THR A 84 10.06 14.15 6.93
N LEU A 85 9.22 13.74 5.98
CA LEU A 85 8.74 12.35 5.88
C LEU A 85 9.87 11.35 5.52
N CYS A 86 10.86 11.75 4.72
CA CYS A 86 11.98 10.90 4.35
C CYS A 86 12.94 10.64 5.51
N GLN A 87 12.96 11.51 6.52
CA GLN A 87 13.73 11.30 7.74
C GLN A 87 13.04 10.33 8.71
N HIS A 88 11.73 10.16 8.58
CA HIS A 88 10.95 9.29 9.46
C HIS A 88 11.12 7.81 9.12
N PHE A 89 11.29 7.47 7.83
CA PHE A 89 11.41 6.08 7.38
C PHE A 89 12.85 5.68 7.13
N SER A 90 13.24 4.49 7.61
CA SER A 90 14.52 3.88 7.28
C SER A 90 14.42 3.10 5.96
N ARG A 91 15.40 3.25 5.07
CA ARG A 91 15.43 2.57 3.78
C ARG A 91 16.41 1.40 3.81
N VAL A 92 15.91 0.21 3.48
CA VAL A 92 16.69 -1.03 3.34
C VAL A 92 16.68 -1.48 1.89
N GLU A 93 17.82 -1.87 1.33
CA GLU A 93 17.89 -2.44 -0.01
C GLU A 93 17.91 -3.97 0.03
N ILE A 94 16.92 -4.59 -0.62
CA ILE A 94 16.83 -6.04 -0.76
C ILE A 94 17.09 -6.49 -2.19
N ARG A 95 17.49 -7.76 -2.35
CA ARG A 95 17.64 -8.38 -3.67
C ARG A 95 16.28 -8.85 -4.19
N GLY A 96 15.77 -8.16 -5.20
CA GLY A 96 14.60 -8.55 -5.97
C GLY A 96 14.91 -9.57 -7.08
N LYS A 97 13.91 -9.84 -7.92
CA LYS A 97 14.04 -10.80 -9.05
C LYS A 97 15.16 -10.37 -10.00
N ARG A 98 15.96 -11.33 -10.47
CA ARG A 98 17.11 -11.13 -11.38
C ARG A 98 18.24 -10.26 -10.79
N GLY A 99 18.37 -10.22 -9.46
CA GLY A 99 19.46 -9.50 -8.79
C GLY A 99 19.29 -7.99 -8.74
N ARG A 100 18.13 -7.45 -9.15
CA ARG A 100 17.84 -6.02 -9.02
C ARG A 100 17.73 -5.65 -7.55
N LYS A 101 18.35 -4.55 -7.14
CA LYS A 101 18.14 -3.98 -5.82
C LYS A 101 16.78 -3.29 -5.76
N VAL A 102 16.10 -3.44 -4.64
CA VAL A 102 14.73 -2.97 -4.43
C VAL A 102 14.65 -2.36 -3.03
N ALA A 103 14.10 -1.16 -2.90
CA ALA A 103 14.03 -0.45 -1.63
C ALA A 103 12.83 -0.90 -0.78
N VAL A 104 13.01 -1.05 0.53
CA VAL A 104 11.96 -1.28 1.51
C VAL A 104 12.04 -0.15 2.53
N LEU A 105 10.92 0.49 2.78
CA LEU A 105 10.77 1.53 3.80
C LEU A 105 10.28 0.88 5.09
N LEU A 106 10.89 1.26 6.21
CA LEU A 106 10.56 0.78 7.55
C LEU A 106 10.22 1.97 8.43
N SER A 107 9.06 1.92 9.10
CA SER A 107 8.73 2.90 10.15
C SER A 107 9.63 2.70 11.37
N PRO A 108 9.72 3.69 12.28
CA PRO A 108 10.46 3.54 13.53
C PRO A 108 10.03 2.30 14.34
N ASP A 109 8.73 2.01 14.39
CA ASP A 109 8.20 0.85 15.10
C ASP A 109 8.65 -0.47 14.45
N MET A 110 8.66 -0.55 13.12
CA MET A 110 9.20 -1.71 12.40
C MET A 110 10.70 -1.88 12.66
N VAL A 111 11.46 -0.78 12.66
CA VAL A 111 12.90 -0.80 12.97
C VAL A 111 13.12 -1.30 14.39
N ASN A 112 12.33 -0.83 15.36
CA ASN A 112 12.40 -1.29 16.74
C ASN A 112 12.09 -2.80 16.83
N ALA A 113 10.99 -3.25 16.23
CA ALA A 113 10.60 -4.65 16.22
C ALA A 113 11.68 -5.56 15.61
N ILE A 114 12.23 -5.16 14.47
CA ILE A 114 13.32 -5.86 13.80
C ILE A 114 14.59 -5.89 14.67
N THR A 115 14.91 -4.79 15.34
CA THR A 115 16.08 -4.70 16.23
C THR A 115 15.94 -5.70 17.38
N ARG A 116 14.76 -5.77 18.02
CA ARG A 116 14.47 -6.76 19.06
C ARG A 116 14.54 -8.20 18.54
N LEU A 117 14.06 -8.47 17.34
CA LEU A 117 14.19 -9.78 16.70
C LEU A 117 15.65 -10.19 16.47
N ILE A 118 16.54 -9.25 16.18
CA ILE A 118 17.97 -9.55 16.01
C ILE A 118 18.62 -9.82 17.37
N GLU A 119 18.33 -8.98 18.38
CA GLU A 119 18.88 -9.10 19.74
C GLU A 119 18.52 -10.43 20.40
N LYS A 120 17.25 -10.85 20.27
CA LYS A 120 16.71 -12.04 20.97
C LYS A 120 16.79 -13.34 20.17
N LYS A 121 17.38 -13.34 18.97
CA LYS A 121 17.34 -14.49 18.06
C LYS A 121 17.96 -15.76 18.67
N GLU A 122 19.09 -15.63 19.37
CA GLU A 122 19.82 -16.77 19.91
C GLU A 122 19.10 -17.38 21.11
N ASP A 123 18.62 -16.52 22.03
CA ASP A 123 17.77 -16.89 23.17
C ASP A 123 16.53 -17.68 22.72
N CYS A 124 15.95 -17.28 21.58
CA CYS A 124 14.74 -17.88 21.03
C CYS A 124 15.00 -19.07 20.10
N GLY A 125 16.25 -19.55 20.00
CA GLY A 125 16.61 -20.76 19.28
C GLY A 125 16.79 -20.60 17.77
N VAL A 126 17.00 -19.39 17.26
CA VAL A 126 17.41 -19.17 15.86
C VAL A 126 18.86 -19.62 15.70
N LEU A 127 19.09 -20.49 14.71
CA LEU A 127 20.42 -21.02 14.42
C LEU A 127 21.37 -19.92 13.93
N ALA A 128 22.62 -19.95 14.38
CA ALA A 128 23.64 -18.96 13.98
C ALA A 128 23.84 -18.88 12.45
N ASP A 129 23.72 -20.02 11.76
CA ASP A 129 23.85 -20.11 10.30
C ASP A 129 22.62 -19.59 9.53
N ASN A 130 21.52 -19.24 10.22
CA ASN A 130 20.35 -18.69 9.58
C ASN A 130 20.55 -17.21 9.24
N LEU A 131 20.65 -16.90 7.95
CA LEU A 131 20.92 -15.54 7.45
C LEU A 131 19.68 -14.65 7.33
N PHE A 132 18.48 -15.24 7.44
CA PHE A 132 17.23 -14.52 7.18
C PHE A 132 16.87 -13.60 8.35
N LEU A 133 16.36 -12.42 8.03
CA LEU A 133 15.84 -11.49 9.04
C LEU A 133 14.62 -12.07 9.76
N PHE A 134 13.68 -12.61 8.98
CA PHE A 134 12.46 -13.24 9.49
C PHE A 134 12.64 -14.75 9.64
N ALA A 135 13.66 -15.13 10.41
CA ALA A 135 14.07 -16.51 10.62
C ALA A 135 13.08 -17.32 11.46
N ARG A 136 12.98 -18.62 11.17
CA ARG A 136 12.27 -19.59 12.00
C ARG A 136 13.23 -20.17 13.06
N PRO A 137 12.84 -20.23 14.34
CA PRO A 137 13.58 -20.98 15.35
C PRO A 137 13.87 -22.42 14.91
N HIS A 138 15.04 -22.92 15.26
CA HIS A 138 15.51 -24.28 14.99
C HIS A 138 15.52 -24.70 13.51
N CYS A 139 15.44 -23.74 12.58
CA CYS A 139 15.41 -23.96 11.14
C CYS A 139 16.37 -22.99 10.43
N LEU A 140 16.78 -23.32 9.20
CA LEU A 140 17.57 -22.45 8.31
C LEU A 140 16.71 -21.78 7.22
N THR A 141 15.42 -21.63 7.49
CA THR A 141 14.43 -21.10 6.53
C THR A 141 13.71 -19.90 7.13
N PRO A 142 13.26 -18.93 6.33
CA PRO A 142 12.44 -17.84 6.81
C PRO A 142 10.97 -18.27 6.94
N TYR A 143 10.18 -17.45 7.62
CA TYR A 143 8.73 -17.53 7.51
C TYR A 143 8.25 -17.16 6.10
N ARG A 144 7.16 -17.80 5.65
CA ARG A 144 6.53 -17.50 4.36
C ARG A 144 5.56 -16.34 4.52
N GLY A 145 5.83 -15.22 3.87
CA GLY A 145 5.02 -14.01 4.00
C GLY A 145 3.55 -14.19 3.59
N GLN A 146 3.27 -15.08 2.62
CA GLN A 146 1.90 -15.43 2.24
C GLN A 146 1.13 -16.07 3.39
N ASP A 147 1.78 -16.96 4.15
CA ASP A 147 1.14 -17.67 5.25
C ASP A 147 0.89 -16.70 6.41
N CYS A 148 1.83 -15.79 6.70
CA CYS A 148 1.66 -14.74 7.70
C CYS A 148 0.50 -13.80 7.36
N LEU A 149 0.44 -13.28 6.13
CA LEU A 149 -0.67 -12.42 5.69
C LEU A 149 -2.02 -13.14 5.84
N ARG A 150 -2.09 -14.42 5.45
CA ARG A 150 -3.34 -15.19 5.53
C ARG A 150 -3.84 -15.35 6.96
N VAL A 151 -2.93 -15.59 7.92
CA VAL A 151 -3.29 -15.72 9.34
C VAL A 151 -3.90 -14.40 9.82
N TYR A 152 -3.18 -13.29 9.69
CA TYR A 152 -3.65 -12.00 10.21
C TYR A 152 -4.85 -11.44 9.45
N ALA A 153 -4.99 -11.74 8.15
CA ALA A 153 -6.19 -11.39 7.40
C ALA A 153 -7.45 -12.03 7.99
N ASN A 154 -7.37 -13.30 8.39
CA ASN A 154 -8.50 -13.99 9.00
C ASN A 154 -8.79 -13.51 10.43
N GLU A 155 -7.80 -12.95 11.12
CA GLU A 155 -7.90 -12.50 12.51
C GLU A 155 -8.25 -11.01 12.66
N CYS A 156 -8.10 -10.21 11.59
CA CYS A 156 -8.29 -8.76 11.67
C CYS A 156 -9.75 -8.30 11.61
N GLY A 157 -10.70 -9.22 11.41
CA GLY A 157 -12.13 -8.90 11.29
C GLY A 157 -12.50 -8.22 9.97
N ALA A 158 -11.72 -8.45 8.91
CA ALA A 158 -12.07 -8.03 7.56
C ALA A 158 -13.31 -8.81 7.05
N GLU A 159 -14.12 -8.17 6.21
CA GLU A 159 -15.28 -8.79 5.57
C GLU A 159 -14.83 -9.85 4.54
N ASN A 160 -13.79 -9.54 3.77
CA ASN A 160 -13.28 -10.41 2.70
C ASN A 160 -11.78 -10.75 2.92
N PRO A 161 -11.43 -11.50 3.98
CA PRO A 161 -10.04 -11.75 4.36
C PRO A 161 -9.25 -12.53 3.28
N GLU A 162 -9.92 -13.33 2.45
CA GLU A 162 -9.32 -14.05 1.34
C GLU A 162 -8.82 -13.13 0.21
N LEU A 163 -9.24 -11.86 0.19
CA LEU A 163 -8.76 -10.85 -0.74
C LEU A 163 -7.49 -10.15 -0.25
N LEU A 164 -7.16 -10.22 1.05
CA LEU A 164 -5.98 -9.57 1.65
C LEU A 164 -4.67 -10.32 1.36
N LYS A 165 -4.39 -10.53 0.08
CA LYS A 165 -3.19 -11.20 -0.46
C LYS A 165 -2.25 -10.15 -1.06
N SER A 166 -0.93 -10.38 -1.01
CA SER A 166 0.08 -9.47 -1.59
C SER A 166 -0.22 -9.10 -3.05
N THR A 167 -0.74 -10.02 -3.86
CA THR A 167 -1.14 -9.74 -5.26
C THR A 167 -2.27 -8.74 -5.36
N GLN A 168 -3.28 -8.81 -4.49
CA GLN A 168 -4.40 -7.88 -4.47
C GLN A 168 -4.02 -6.54 -3.86
N LEU A 169 -3.22 -6.54 -2.77
CA LEU A 169 -2.66 -5.31 -2.19
C LEU A 169 -1.87 -4.51 -3.24
N ARG A 170 -1.12 -5.17 -4.13
CA ARG A 170 -0.44 -4.50 -5.24
C ARG A 170 -1.38 -3.95 -6.30
N LYS A 171 -2.46 -4.67 -6.62
CA LYS A 171 -3.50 -4.17 -7.55
C LYS A 171 -4.26 -2.99 -6.96
N HIS A 172 -4.50 -3.00 -5.66
CA HIS A 172 -5.15 -1.90 -4.95
C HIS A 172 -4.37 -0.60 -5.04
N VAL A 173 -3.03 -0.65 -5.01
CA VAL A 173 -2.23 0.56 -5.29
C VAL A 173 -2.52 1.10 -6.69
N ALA A 174 -2.66 0.23 -7.70
CA ALA A 174 -3.00 0.69 -9.04
C ALA A 174 -4.38 1.38 -9.10
N THR A 175 -5.38 0.83 -8.41
CA THR A 175 -6.69 1.46 -8.30
C THR A 175 -6.63 2.78 -7.54
N LEU A 176 -5.91 2.86 -6.43
CA LEU A 176 -5.75 4.11 -5.69
C LEU A 176 -5.00 5.17 -6.51
N SER A 177 -3.98 4.79 -7.26
CA SER A 177 -3.28 5.71 -8.17
C SER A 177 -4.17 6.25 -9.28
N GLN A 178 -5.15 5.47 -9.76
CA GLN A 178 -6.18 5.94 -10.69
C GLN A 178 -7.10 6.96 -10.04
N ILE A 179 -7.59 6.66 -8.83
CA ILE A 179 -8.48 7.54 -8.05
C ILE A 179 -7.78 8.86 -7.72
N LEU A 180 -6.50 8.81 -7.33
CA LEU A 180 -5.68 9.99 -7.03
C LEU A 180 -5.26 10.77 -8.29
N ASN A 181 -5.65 10.32 -9.49
CA ASN A 181 -5.35 10.94 -10.77
C ASN A 181 -3.87 11.33 -10.94
N LEU A 182 -2.97 10.41 -10.57
CA LEU A 182 -1.52 10.65 -10.63
C LEU A 182 -1.06 10.87 -12.07
N LYS A 183 -0.17 11.84 -12.27
CA LYS A 183 0.45 12.14 -13.57
C LYS A 183 1.40 11.01 -14.00
N ASN A 184 1.69 10.92 -15.30
CA ASN A 184 2.53 9.85 -15.86
C ASN A 184 3.88 9.67 -15.13
N HIS A 185 4.56 10.77 -14.80
CA HIS A 185 5.86 10.70 -14.10
C HIS A 185 5.71 10.27 -12.62
N GLU A 186 4.58 10.56 -11.99
CA GLU A 186 4.27 10.14 -10.61
C GLU A 186 3.91 8.65 -10.58
N LEU A 187 3.14 8.19 -11.57
CA LEU A 187 2.87 6.77 -11.78
C LEU A 187 4.17 5.98 -12.02
N ASP A 188 5.10 6.53 -12.80
CA ASP A 188 6.42 5.93 -13.03
C ASP A 188 7.26 5.90 -11.73
N GLN A 189 7.12 6.88 -10.84
CA GLN A 189 7.78 6.84 -9.53
C GLN A 189 7.19 5.74 -8.63
N VAL A 190 5.86 5.66 -8.53
CA VAL A 190 5.16 4.60 -7.78
C VAL A 190 5.48 3.22 -8.35
N ALA A 191 5.56 3.10 -9.68
CA ALA A 191 5.98 1.90 -10.41
C ALA A 191 7.31 1.34 -9.94
N ASN A 192 8.30 2.23 -10.02
CA ASN A 192 9.69 1.95 -9.78
C ASN A 192 9.87 1.62 -8.32
N PHE A 193 9.16 2.34 -7.44
CA PHE A 193 9.06 1.97 -6.05
C PHE A 193 8.50 0.56 -5.93
N LEU A 194 7.30 0.23 -6.37
CA LEU A 194 6.72 -1.12 -6.21
C LEU A 194 7.42 -2.27 -6.95
N GLY A 195 8.40 -1.97 -7.81
CA GLY A 195 9.17 -2.97 -8.55
C GLY A 195 8.38 -3.61 -9.70
N HIS A 196 7.37 -2.89 -10.22
CA HIS A 196 6.65 -3.28 -11.41
C HIS A 196 7.50 -3.03 -12.67
N GLY A 197 7.32 -3.85 -13.70
CA GLY A 197 7.98 -3.61 -14.99
C GLY A 197 7.28 -2.49 -15.75
N ILE A 198 8.06 -1.59 -16.38
CA ILE A 198 7.61 -0.43 -17.18
C ILE A 198 6.50 -0.77 -18.19
N ARG A 199 6.44 -2.00 -18.69
CA ARG A 199 5.43 -2.46 -19.66
C ARG A 199 4.05 -2.78 -19.06
N VAL A 200 3.96 -3.08 -17.77
CA VAL A 200 2.70 -3.38 -17.07
C VAL A 200 2.06 -2.08 -16.52
N HIS A 201 2.63 -0.92 -16.85
CA HIS A 201 2.46 0.27 -16.02
C HIS A 201 1.36 1.23 -16.45
N ARG A 202 1.01 1.28 -17.73
CA ARG A 202 0.05 2.29 -18.23
C ARG A 202 -1.36 1.75 -18.34
N GLU A 203 -1.51 0.51 -18.76
CA GLU A 203 -2.83 -0.11 -18.96
C GLU A 203 -3.55 -0.42 -17.64
N TYR A 204 -2.81 -0.76 -16.58
CA TYR A 204 -3.42 -1.12 -15.28
C TYR A 204 -3.62 0.06 -14.33
N TYR A 205 -2.98 1.21 -14.57
CA TYR A 205 -3.01 2.40 -13.70
C TYR A 205 -3.78 3.57 -14.33
N ARG A 206 -4.32 3.41 -15.54
CA ARG A 206 -5.19 4.40 -16.18
C ARG A 206 -6.65 3.98 -16.02
N LEU A 207 -7.50 4.93 -15.64
CA LEU A 207 -8.89 4.89 -16.08
C LEU A 207 -8.89 4.89 -17.62
N PRO A 208 -9.78 4.15 -18.30
CA PRO A 208 -9.83 4.17 -19.75
C PRO A 208 -9.89 5.62 -20.22
N GLU A 209 -8.96 6.02 -21.11
CA GLU A 209 -8.84 7.39 -21.59
C GLU A 209 -10.18 7.93 -22.12
N ALA A 210 -10.97 7.02 -22.70
CA ALA A 210 -12.34 7.26 -23.14
C ALA A 210 -13.29 7.70 -22.01
N THR A 211 -13.19 7.17 -20.80
CA THR A 211 -14.06 7.51 -19.66
C THR A 211 -13.73 8.88 -19.09
N THR A 212 -12.45 9.21 -18.92
CA THR A 212 -12.01 10.52 -18.44
C THR A 212 -12.28 11.61 -19.48
N GLN A 213 -12.03 11.35 -20.76
CA GLN A 213 -12.38 12.27 -21.84
C GLN A 213 -13.89 12.44 -21.94
N LEU A 214 -14.67 11.35 -21.85
CA LEU A 214 -16.13 11.43 -21.87
C LEU A 214 -16.65 12.31 -20.73
N ALA A 215 -16.20 12.13 -19.48
CA ALA A 215 -16.66 12.95 -18.36
C ALA A 215 -16.29 14.44 -18.52
N LYS A 216 -15.08 14.74 -19.03
CA LYS A 216 -14.64 16.12 -19.32
C LYS A 216 -15.43 16.75 -20.46
N ILE A 217 -15.69 15.99 -21.52
CA ILE A 217 -16.53 16.41 -22.65
C ILE A 217 -17.98 16.62 -22.17
N SER A 218 -18.53 15.71 -21.36
CA SER A 218 -19.86 15.86 -20.78
C SER A 218 -19.97 17.13 -19.90
N LYS A 219 -18.95 17.42 -19.08
CA LYS A 219 -18.92 18.68 -18.29
C LYS A 219 -18.85 19.91 -19.19
N LEU A 220 -18.08 19.86 -20.28
CA LEU A 220 -18.03 20.94 -21.26
C LEU A 220 -19.40 21.15 -21.94
N LEU A 221 -20.05 20.08 -22.40
CA LEU A 221 -21.36 20.15 -23.05
C LEU A 221 -22.44 20.70 -22.10
N LEU A 222 -22.46 20.24 -20.84
CA LEU A 222 -23.37 20.76 -19.81
C LEU A 222 -23.11 22.24 -19.49
N ALA A 223 -21.85 22.68 -19.47
CA ALA A 223 -21.51 24.09 -19.27
C ALA A 223 -21.91 24.97 -20.47
N MET A 224 -21.90 24.42 -21.69
CA MET A 224 -22.42 25.09 -22.87
C MET A 224 -23.94 25.27 -22.79
N GLU A 225 -24.67 24.23 -22.39
CA GLU A 225 -26.13 24.24 -22.24
C GLU A 225 -26.58 25.21 -21.13
N LYS A 226 -25.92 25.16 -19.96
CA LYS A 226 -26.23 26.02 -18.80
C LYS A 226 -25.69 27.46 -18.93
N GLY A 227 -25.18 27.87 -20.08
CA GLY A 227 -24.62 29.21 -20.31
C GLY A 227 -23.42 29.58 -19.41
N SER A 228 -22.76 28.58 -18.83
CA SER A 228 -21.74 28.71 -17.77
C SER A 228 -20.30 28.67 -18.32
N LEU A 229 -20.12 28.73 -19.64
CA LEU A 229 -18.84 28.63 -20.37
C LEU A 229 -17.73 29.57 -19.88
N ARG A 230 -18.08 30.71 -19.26
CA ARG A 230 -17.10 31.66 -18.71
C ARG A 230 -16.16 31.02 -17.68
N SER A 231 -16.62 29.99 -16.95
CA SER A 231 -15.80 29.27 -15.96
C SER A 231 -14.76 28.32 -16.57
N LEU A 232 -14.92 28.01 -17.87
CA LEU A 232 -14.06 27.11 -18.65
C LEU A 232 -13.23 27.86 -19.70
N GLN A 233 -13.46 29.17 -19.87
CA GLN A 233 -12.79 29.97 -20.88
C GLN A 233 -11.28 30.05 -20.61
N GLY A 234 -10.47 29.68 -21.61
CA GLY A 234 -9.02 29.67 -21.51
C GLY A 234 -8.41 28.41 -20.88
N LYS A 235 -9.24 27.45 -20.43
CA LYS A 235 -8.78 26.15 -19.93
C LYS A 235 -8.67 25.13 -21.06
N SER A 236 -7.62 24.31 -21.02
CA SER A 236 -7.53 23.10 -21.83
C SER A 236 -8.40 21.98 -21.25
N LEU A 237 -8.73 20.96 -22.06
CA LEU A 237 -9.45 19.77 -21.59
C LEU A 237 -8.75 19.09 -20.40
N ASP A 238 -7.43 19.19 -20.31
CA ASP A 238 -6.67 18.62 -19.19
C ASP A 238 -6.91 19.35 -17.87
N GLU A 239 -7.25 20.63 -17.92
CA GLU A 239 -7.48 21.53 -16.78
C GLU A 239 -8.96 21.58 -16.34
N ILE A 240 -9.83 20.81 -17.00
CA ILE A 240 -11.23 20.65 -16.57
C ILE A 240 -11.27 19.62 -15.44
N GLU A 241 -11.45 20.13 -14.21
CA GLU A 241 -11.69 19.31 -13.03
C GLU A 241 -13.13 18.76 -13.04
N ILE A 242 -13.29 17.48 -12.72
CA ILE A 242 -14.60 16.85 -12.52
C ILE A 242 -14.87 16.93 -11.02
N GLU A 243 -15.97 17.56 -10.62
CA GLU A 243 -16.37 17.63 -9.22
C GLU A 243 -17.03 16.30 -8.84
N ASP A 244 -16.71 15.76 -7.66
CA ASP A 244 -17.22 14.46 -7.19
C ASP A 244 -18.73 14.46 -6.89
N ASN A 245 -19.37 15.63 -6.82
CA ASN A 245 -20.81 15.76 -6.63
C ASN A 245 -21.54 16.03 -7.95
N LEU A 246 -21.76 14.96 -8.73
CA LEU A 246 -22.94 14.90 -9.57
C LEU A 246 -24.14 14.63 -8.65
N GLU A 247 -24.68 15.69 -8.04
CA GLU A 247 -26.07 15.64 -7.60
C GLU A 247 -26.91 15.48 -8.87
N LEU A 248 -27.30 14.23 -9.15
CA LEU A 248 -28.41 13.94 -10.04
C LEU A 248 -29.65 14.54 -9.39
N THR A 249 -29.91 15.82 -9.64
CA THR A 249 -31.22 16.38 -9.38
C THR A 249 -32.17 15.68 -10.34
N ASP A 250 -32.93 14.70 -9.83
CA ASP A 250 -34.16 14.22 -10.48
C ASP A 250 -35.10 15.42 -10.61
N SER A 251 -35.00 16.10 -11.74
CA SER A 251 -35.99 17.07 -12.19
C SER A 251 -36.38 16.69 -13.59
N ASP A 252 -37.27 15.71 -13.69
CA ASP A 252 -38.21 15.51 -14.80
C ASP A 252 -39.39 14.67 -14.27
N ALA A 253 -40.20 15.32 -13.43
CA ALA A 253 -41.59 14.94 -13.23
C ALA A 253 -42.48 15.97 -13.95
N GLU A 254 -42.31 16.08 -15.26
CA GLU A 254 -43.36 16.60 -16.15
C GLU A 254 -44.18 15.40 -16.64
N SER A 255 -45.21 15.04 -15.88
CA SER A 255 -46.37 14.37 -16.47
C SER A 255 -47.39 15.45 -16.78
N GLU A 256 -47.36 15.96 -18.01
CA GLU A 256 -48.46 16.73 -18.56
C GLU A 256 -49.73 15.87 -18.54
N ALA A 257 -50.80 16.48 -18.06
CA ALA A 257 -52.16 16.01 -18.20
C ALA A 257 -52.75 16.63 -19.47
N ASP A 258 -53.31 15.80 -20.33
CA ASP A 258 -54.41 16.10 -21.26
C ASP A 258 -55.30 14.83 -21.20
N ASP A 259 -56.49 14.82 -20.60
CA ASP A 259 -57.74 15.49 -21.01
C ASP A 259 -58.05 15.35 -22.50
N GLU A 260 -58.74 14.26 -22.86
CA GLU A 260 -59.82 14.32 -23.85
C GLU A 260 -61.01 13.52 -23.32
N GLY A 261 -62.13 14.23 -23.13
CA GLY A 261 -63.43 13.64 -22.87
C GLY A 261 -64.15 13.26 -24.16
N GLU A 262 -64.80 12.09 -24.14
CA GLU A 262 -66.23 11.86 -24.44
C GLU A 262 -66.65 10.51 -23.87
#